data_AF-A0A7S4V8H4-F1
#
_entry.id   AF-A0A7S4V8H4-F1
#
_cell.length_a   1.000
_cell.length_b   1.000
_cell.length_c   1.000
_cell.angle_alpha   90.00
_cell.angle_beta   90.00
_cell.angle_gamma   90.00
#
_symmetry.space_group_name_H-M   'P 1'
#
loop_
_entity.id
_entity.type
_entity.pdbx_description
1 polymer ?
#
loop_
_entity_poly.entity_id
_entity_poly.type
_entity_poly.pdbx_seq_one_letter_code
_entity_poly.pdbx_strand_id
1 'polypeptide(L)'
;RRASSSPFPSPSPARRTLLQLLLPPALGGLGPAAVAPKAALALAGGDVGAARVQIAAAAATLRALQGRWPELERGAAAAAGDAVGQALGSNAETAFEVSVPAGASLGVDIEGLEVTAVTDRSLGWQVGDKLERINGAEVESRDRAVKLVRDARDRSAPISVVARRLIQSPFVTLERSLRSVYQESSAPLPEIEDVMKKVSNLRTFAPLVADGVVPLPELRPGLDGLVADLDAYASEQQQGAAAPASGGKVAAPSPAGREDMGDLFG
;
A
#
# COMPACT_ATOMS: atom_id res chain seq x y z
N ARG A 1 -87.56 11.80 -23.38
CA ARG A 1 -87.85 10.58 -24.18
C ARG A 1 -86.56 9.78 -24.30
N ARG A 2 -86.64 8.50 -23.90
CA ARG A 2 -85.76 7.35 -24.17
C ARG A 2 -84.28 7.41 -23.76
N ALA A 3 -84.00 6.57 -22.77
CA ALA A 3 -82.72 5.94 -22.48
C ALA A 3 -82.22 5.08 -23.66
N SER A 4 -80.91 4.91 -23.76
CA SER A 4 -80.30 3.66 -24.22
C SER A 4 -78.89 3.54 -23.63
N SER A 5 -78.81 2.63 -22.66
CA SER A 5 -77.64 2.11 -21.97
C SER A 5 -77.04 0.91 -22.70
N SER A 6 -75.77 0.61 -22.36
CA SER A 6 -75.03 -0.67 -22.48
C SER A 6 -74.00 -0.78 -23.62
N PRO A 7 -72.95 -1.62 -23.50
CA PRO A 7 -72.12 -1.91 -22.32
C PRO A 7 -70.59 -1.95 -22.59
N PHE A 8 -69.82 -1.96 -21.51
CA PHE A 8 -68.38 -2.22 -21.42
C PHE A 8 -67.93 -3.55 -22.05
N PRO A 9 -66.66 -3.62 -22.48
CA PRO A 9 -65.79 -4.70 -22.03
C PRO A 9 -64.58 -4.20 -21.22
N SER A 10 -64.46 -4.72 -20.00
CA SER A 10 -63.30 -4.58 -19.12
C SER A 10 -62.05 -5.24 -19.72
N PRO A 11 -60.88 -4.58 -19.72
CA PRO A 11 -59.61 -5.29 -19.80
C PRO A 11 -59.23 -5.81 -18.41
N SER A 12 -59.08 -7.13 -18.30
CA SER A 12 -58.57 -7.83 -17.13
C SER A 12 -57.28 -7.23 -16.57
N PRO A 13 -57.09 -7.18 -15.24
CA PRO A 13 -55.78 -6.98 -14.65
C PRO A 13 -54.91 -8.21 -14.95
N ALA A 14 -53.91 -8.04 -15.81
CA ALA A 14 -52.86 -9.02 -15.96
C ALA A 14 -52.19 -9.22 -14.60
N ARG A 15 -52.37 -10.43 -14.06
CA ARG A 15 -51.69 -10.96 -12.89
C ARG A 15 -50.18 -10.82 -13.11
N ARG A 16 -49.57 -9.80 -12.52
CA ARG A 16 -48.12 -9.73 -12.38
C ARG A 16 -47.75 -10.61 -11.19
N THR A 17 -47.49 -11.87 -11.50
CA THR A 17 -46.92 -12.85 -10.58
C THR A 17 -45.62 -12.29 -10.02
N LEU A 18 -45.61 -12.07 -8.71
CA LEU A 18 -44.42 -11.89 -7.88
C LEU A 18 -43.54 -13.14 -8.00
N LEU A 19 -42.50 -13.06 -8.83
CA LEU A 19 -41.31 -13.87 -8.65
C LEU A 19 -40.36 -13.06 -7.76
N GLN A 20 -40.54 -13.22 -6.45
CA GLN A 20 -39.52 -12.90 -5.48
C GLN A 20 -38.32 -13.81 -5.76
N LEU A 21 -37.35 -13.30 -6.51
CA LEU A 21 -36.00 -13.85 -6.49
C LEU A 21 -35.43 -13.57 -5.10
N LEU A 22 -35.38 -14.62 -4.28
CA LEU A 22 -34.49 -14.70 -3.14
C LEU A 22 -33.06 -14.44 -3.64
N LEU A 23 -32.59 -13.21 -3.52
CA LEU A 23 -31.15 -12.94 -3.47
C LEU A 23 -30.65 -13.43 -2.10
N PRO A 24 -29.65 -14.33 -2.06
CA PRO A 24 -28.90 -14.52 -0.82
C PRO A 24 -28.18 -13.21 -0.47
N PRO A 25 -28.06 -12.85 0.82
CA PRO A 25 -27.17 -11.78 1.22
C PRO A 25 -25.75 -12.21 0.82
N ALA A 26 -25.19 -11.52 -0.17
CA ALA A 26 -23.77 -11.62 -0.46
C ALA A 26 -23.04 -11.08 0.78
N LEU A 27 -22.64 -12.00 1.66
CA LEU A 27 -21.48 -11.89 2.52
C LEU A 27 -20.24 -11.72 1.61
N GLY A 28 -20.09 -10.53 1.04
CA GLY A 28 -18.87 -10.07 0.40
C GLY A 28 -18.05 -9.40 1.49
N GLY A 29 -17.23 -10.19 2.18
CA GLY A 29 -16.28 -9.68 3.16
C GLY A 29 -15.48 -8.54 2.57
N LEU A 30 -15.46 -7.42 3.28
CA LEU A 30 -14.41 -6.43 3.16
C LEU A 30 -13.09 -7.18 3.39
N GLY A 31 -12.41 -7.51 2.31
CA GLY A 31 -11.07 -8.07 2.34
C GLY A 31 -10.17 -7.16 3.19
N PRO A 32 -9.14 -7.72 3.84
CA PRO A 32 -8.23 -6.93 4.63
C PRO A 32 -7.68 -5.82 3.73
N ALA A 33 -8.00 -4.58 4.07
CA ALA A 33 -7.30 -3.43 3.52
C ALA A 33 -5.82 -3.75 3.72
N ALA A 34 -5.09 -3.88 2.61
CA ALA A 34 -3.67 -4.12 2.62
C ALA A 34 -3.04 -3.03 3.48
N VAL A 35 -2.65 -3.41 4.70
CA VAL A 35 -1.84 -2.59 5.58
C VAL A 35 -0.50 -2.50 4.86
N ALA A 36 -0.34 -1.46 4.05
CA ALA A 36 0.98 -1.10 3.55
C ALA A 36 1.88 -0.95 4.78
N PRO A 37 3.00 -1.67 4.86
CA PRO A 37 3.86 -1.61 6.02
C PRO A 37 4.26 -0.15 6.24
N LYS A 38 3.99 0.33 7.45
CA LYS A 38 4.24 1.69 7.94
C LYS A 38 5.75 1.93 8.04
N ALA A 39 6.46 1.93 6.92
CA ALA A 39 7.82 2.41 6.82
C ALA A 39 7.72 3.92 6.67
N ALA A 40 7.83 4.64 7.79
CA ALA A 40 8.05 6.07 7.78
C ALA A 40 9.29 6.33 6.90
N LEU A 41 9.04 6.96 5.75
CA LEU A 41 10.00 7.31 4.73
C LEU A 41 10.93 8.40 5.28
N ALA A 42 11.93 8.01 6.07
CA ALA A 42 12.97 8.91 6.55
C ALA A 42 13.88 9.26 5.36
N LEU A 43 13.62 10.40 4.74
CA LEU A 43 14.49 11.02 3.73
C LEU A 43 15.71 11.63 4.42
N ALA A 44 16.78 10.85 4.52
CA ALA A 44 18.14 11.36 4.72
C ALA A 44 19.04 10.78 3.63
N GLY A 45 19.74 11.67 2.92
CA GLY A 45 20.59 11.31 1.79
C GLY A 45 21.77 10.42 2.19
N GLY A 46 22.17 9.54 1.29
CA GLY A 46 23.44 8.81 1.34
C GLY A 46 23.42 7.44 2.02
N ASP A 47 22.31 7.04 2.65
CA ASP A 47 22.23 5.73 3.29
C ASP A 47 21.65 4.68 2.33
N VAL A 48 22.48 3.71 1.92
CA VAL A 48 22.03 2.54 1.14
C VAL A 48 20.95 1.75 1.87
N GLY A 49 20.93 1.76 3.21
CA GLY A 49 19.82 1.22 3.99
C GLY A 49 18.50 1.90 3.66
N ALA A 50 18.46 3.23 3.63
CA ALA A 50 17.26 3.99 3.25
C ALA A 50 16.88 3.74 1.78
N ALA A 51 17.86 3.65 0.87
CA ALA A 51 17.60 3.33 -0.54
C ALA A 51 16.95 1.95 -0.70
N ARG A 52 17.43 0.92 0.01
CA ARG A 52 16.84 -0.42 0.00
C ARG A 52 15.42 -0.44 0.57
N VAL A 53 15.13 0.34 1.61
CA VAL A 53 13.76 0.51 2.13
C VAL A 53 12.82 1.08 1.06
N GLN A 54 13.27 2.06 0.27
CA GLN A 54 12.46 2.59 -0.85
C GLN A 54 12.19 1.53 -1.92
N ILE A 55 13.22 0.79 -2.32
CA ILE A 55 13.11 -0.26 -3.33
C ILE A 55 12.16 -1.35 -2.82
N ALA A 56 12.28 -1.76 -1.57
CA ALA A 56 11.38 -2.72 -0.93
C ALA A 56 9.93 -2.21 -0.87
N ALA A 57 9.71 -0.92 -0.61
CA ALA A 57 8.37 -0.32 -0.65
C ALA A 57 7.78 -0.32 -2.08
N ALA A 58 8.58 -0.04 -3.10
CA ALA A 58 8.16 -0.16 -4.51
C ALA A 58 7.78 -1.62 -4.85
N ALA A 59 8.63 -2.58 -4.47
CA ALA A 59 8.35 -4.00 -4.66
C ALA A 59 7.06 -4.45 -3.92
N ALA A 60 6.86 -3.99 -2.67
CA ALA A 60 5.66 -4.30 -1.90
C ALA A 60 4.38 -3.77 -2.56
N THR A 61 4.44 -2.57 -3.15
CA THR A 61 3.32 -1.98 -3.91
C THR A 61 2.93 -2.87 -5.10
N LEU A 62 3.92 -3.34 -5.86
CA LEU A 62 3.67 -4.24 -7.01
C LEU A 62 3.24 -5.64 -6.57
N ARG A 63 3.73 -6.16 -5.45
CA ARG A 63 3.24 -7.43 -4.88
C ARG A 63 1.79 -7.35 -4.43
N ALA A 64 1.37 -6.23 -3.84
CA ALA A 64 -0.03 -6.01 -3.50
C ALA A 64 -0.91 -6.05 -4.75
N LEU A 65 -0.42 -5.48 -5.87
CA LEU A 65 -1.08 -5.56 -7.17
C LEU A 65 -1.09 -7.00 -7.72
N GLN A 66 0.02 -7.74 -7.65
CA GLN A 66 0.09 -9.14 -8.05
C GLN A 66 -0.89 -10.03 -7.27
N GLY A 67 -1.06 -9.78 -5.97
CA GLY A 67 -1.99 -10.52 -5.10
C GLY A 67 -3.45 -10.30 -5.48
N ARG A 68 -3.80 -9.11 -5.99
CA ARG A 68 -5.14 -8.77 -6.48
C ARG A 68 -5.34 -9.10 -7.96
N TRP A 69 -4.30 -9.52 -8.67
CA TRP A 69 -4.34 -9.77 -10.10
C TRP A 69 -5.44 -10.76 -10.54
N PRO A 70 -5.69 -11.88 -9.84
CA PRO A 70 -6.78 -12.78 -10.23
C PRO A 70 -8.17 -12.13 -10.18
N GLU A 71 -8.36 -11.13 -9.32
CA GLU A 71 -9.60 -10.35 -9.26
C GLU A 71 -9.68 -9.36 -10.43
N LEU A 72 -8.55 -8.75 -10.79
CA LEU A 72 -8.45 -7.83 -11.92
C LEU A 72 -8.67 -8.54 -13.26
N GLU A 73 -8.16 -9.77 -13.42
CA GLU A 73 -8.40 -10.60 -14.61
C GLU A 73 -9.85 -11.06 -14.74
N ARG A 74 -10.54 -11.30 -13.62
CA ARG A 74 -11.98 -11.61 -13.60
C ARG A 74 -12.84 -10.37 -13.83
N GLY A 75 -12.30 -9.18 -13.55
CA GLY A 75 -12.94 -7.89 -13.74
C GLY A 75 -12.82 -7.37 -15.17
N ALA A 76 -12.97 -6.06 -15.32
CA ALA A 76 -12.74 -5.38 -16.60
C ALA A 76 -11.25 -5.08 -16.79
N ALA A 77 -10.72 -5.30 -18.00
CA ALA A 77 -9.34 -4.96 -18.35
C ALA A 77 -9.00 -3.48 -18.06
N ALA A 78 -9.99 -2.58 -18.21
CA ALA A 78 -9.98 -1.20 -17.75
C ALA A 78 -9.44 -1.04 -16.32
N ALA A 79 -10.06 -1.74 -15.37
CA ALA A 79 -9.72 -1.65 -13.95
C ALA A 79 -8.30 -2.16 -13.65
N ALA A 80 -7.82 -3.13 -14.42
CA ALA A 80 -6.48 -3.67 -14.27
C ALA A 80 -5.42 -2.69 -14.79
N GLY A 81 -5.66 -2.08 -15.97
CA GLY A 81 -4.82 -1.01 -16.50
C GLY A 81 -4.74 0.18 -15.56
N ASP A 82 -5.89 0.63 -15.04
CA ASP A 82 -5.96 1.72 -14.06
C ASP A 82 -5.19 1.39 -12.77
N ALA A 83 -5.33 0.17 -12.26
CA ALA A 83 -4.63 -0.26 -11.04
C ALA A 83 -3.10 -0.26 -11.21
N VAL A 84 -2.59 -0.70 -12.37
CA VAL A 84 -1.16 -0.64 -12.70
C VAL A 84 -0.70 0.82 -12.83
N GLY A 85 -1.48 1.65 -13.53
CA GLY A 85 -1.20 3.07 -13.69
C GLY A 85 -1.14 3.82 -12.36
N GLN A 86 -2.07 3.54 -11.44
CA GLN A 86 -2.09 4.08 -10.09
C GLN A 86 -0.89 3.61 -9.26
N ALA A 87 -0.58 2.30 -9.28
CA ALA A 87 0.55 1.74 -8.53
C ALA A 87 1.90 2.35 -8.94
N LEU A 88 2.06 2.66 -10.24
CA LEU A 88 3.27 3.26 -10.81
C LEU A 88 3.21 4.80 -10.88
N GLY A 89 2.13 5.41 -10.39
CA GLY A 89 1.93 6.85 -10.41
C GLY A 89 2.97 7.63 -9.61
N SER A 90 2.92 8.96 -9.69
CA SER A 90 3.81 9.85 -8.91
C SER A 90 3.40 9.96 -7.44
N ASN A 91 2.14 9.66 -7.12
CA ASN A 91 1.57 9.71 -5.79
C ASN A 91 0.98 8.33 -5.45
N ALA A 92 1.09 7.94 -4.19
CA ALA A 92 0.44 6.75 -3.66
C ALA A 92 -0.50 7.15 -2.51
N GLU A 93 -1.67 6.53 -2.45
CA GLU A 93 -2.57 6.65 -1.31
C GLU A 93 -2.24 5.56 -0.30
N THR A 94 -1.94 5.94 0.94
CA THR A 94 -1.72 5.00 2.04
C THR A 94 -2.81 5.18 3.08
N ALA A 95 -3.59 4.12 3.32
CA ALA A 95 -4.53 4.09 4.43
C ALA A 95 -3.81 3.78 5.75
N PHE A 96 -4.14 4.51 6.81
CA PHE A 96 -3.64 4.29 8.15
C PHE A 96 -4.74 4.52 9.18
N GLU A 97 -4.59 3.89 10.34
CA GLU A 97 -5.52 4.04 11.45
C GLU A 97 -4.89 4.87 12.57
N VAL A 98 -5.68 5.82 13.09
CA VAL A 98 -5.37 6.65 14.25
C VAL A 98 -6.34 6.30 15.36
N SER A 99 -5.80 6.02 16.56
CA SER A 99 -6.61 5.75 17.75
C SER A 99 -6.46 6.89 18.74
N VAL A 100 -7.58 7.50 19.11
CA VAL A 100 -7.67 8.63 20.05
C VAL A 100 -8.34 8.14 21.34
N PRO A 101 -7.70 8.34 22.51
CA PRO A 101 -8.28 7.96 23.80
C PRO A 101 -9.62 8.64 24.08
N ALA A 102 -10.45 7.98 24.91
CA ALA A 102 -11.72 8.54 25.35
C ALA A 102 -11.57 9.93 25.99
N GLY A 103 -12.44 10.86 25.60
CA GLY A 103 -12.45 12.23 26.13
C GLY A 103 -11.41 13.18 25.52
N ALA A 104 -10.44 12.68 24.76
CA ALA A 104 -9.48 13.49 24.04
C ALA A 104 -10.07 14.05 22.73
N SER A 105 -9.53 15.17 22.26
CA SER A 105 -9.84 15.71 20.94
C SER A 105 -9.06 14.97 19.85
N LEU A 106 -9.59 14.98 18.63
CA LEU A 106 -8.92 14.42 17.44
C LEU A 106 -7.57 15.07 17.13
N GLY A 107 -7.34 16.30 17.59
CA GLY A 107 -6.06 17.00 17.45
C GLY A 107 -5.81 17.53 16.03
N VAL A 108 -6.85 17.66 15.21
CA VAL A 108 -6.77 18.17 13.83
C VAL A 108 -7.95 19.08 13.52
N ASP A 109 -7.70 20.06 12.66
CA ASP A 109 -8.73 20.82 11.97
C ASP A 109 -8.95 20.22 10.58
N ILE A 110 -10.23 20.09 10.20
CA ILE A 110 -10.62 19.51 8.92
C ILE A 110 -11.46 20.49 8.10
N GLU A 111 -11.20 20.54 6.80
CA GLU A 111 -12.02 21.21 5.79
C GLU A 111 -12.52 20.16 4.78
N GLY A 112 -13.84 20.06 4.64
CA GLY A 112 -14.44 18.90 3.98
C GLY A 112 -14.11 17.60 4.74
N LEU A 113 -13.24 16.77 4.16
CA LEU A 113 -12.70 15.55 4.77
C LEU A 113 -11.17 15.58 4.88
N GLU A 114 -10.54 16.69 4.52
CA GLU A 114 -9.09 16.82 4.48
C GLU A 114 -8.60 17.56 5.73
N VAL A 115 -7.50 17.09 6.31
CA VAL A 115 -6.82 17.71 7.44
C VAL A 115 -6.08 18.96 6.94
N THR A 116 -6.50 20.13 7.41
CA THR A 116 -5.89 21.41 7.04
C THR A 116 -4.90 21.92 8.08
N ALA A 117 -5.09 21.56 9.36
CA ALA A 117 -4.14 21.84 10.42
C ALA A 117 -4.05 20.68 11.42
N VAL A 118 -2.86 20.49 11.99
CA VAL A 118 -2.58 19.45 12.99
C VAL A 118 -2.15 20.11 14.29
N THR A 119 -2.98 19.98 15.32
CA THR A 119 -2.73 20.47 16.68
C THR A 119 -1.97 19.44 17.51
N ASP A 120 -2.28 18.15 17.33
CA ASP A 120 -1.58 17.05 18.01
C ASP A 120 -0.88 16.13 17.01
N ARG A 121 0.42 16.36 16.84
CA ARG A 121 1.28 15.54 15.97
C ARG A 121 1.60 14.17 16.56
N SER A 122 1.41 13.96 17.86
CA SER A 122 1.76 12.69 18.52
C SER A 122 0.90 11.52 18.03
N LEU A 123 -0.30 11.82 17.52
CA LEU A 123 -1.23 10.86 16.92
C LEU A 123 -0.85 10.45 15.49
N GLY A 124 0.18 11.08 14.91
CA GLY A 124 0.71 10.74 13.58
C GLY A 124 -0.01 11.41 12.40
N TRP A 125 -0.87 12.39 12.66
CA TRP A 125 -1.54 13.21 11.65
C TRP A 125 -0.57 14.06 10.82
N GLN A 126 -0.94 14.32 9.57
CA GLN A 126 -0.29 15.23 8.65
C GLN A 126 -1.34 16.07 7.91
N VAL A 127 -0.93 17.27 7.48
CA VAL A 127 -1.76 18.12 6.61
C VAL A 127 -1.93 17.41 5.26
N GLY A 128 -3.15 17.41 4.73
CA GLY A 128 -3.53 16.68 3.51
C GLY A 128 -4.05 15.25 3.75
N ASP A 129 -4.07 14.77 5.00
CA ASP A 129 -4.70 13.50 5.33
C ASP A 129 -6.21 13.58 5.10
N LYS A 130 -6.79 12.59 4.42
CA LYS A 130 -8.21 12.51 4.12
C LYS A 130 -8.91 11.49 5.02
N LEU A 131 -9.93 11.90 5.75
CA LEU A 131 -10.71 11.03 6.62
C LEU A 131 -11.62 10.13 5.79
N GLU A 132 -11.74 8.87 6.22
CA GLU A 132 -12.45 7.84 5.46
C GLU A 132 -13.48 7.09 6.29
N ARG A 133 -13.08 6.62 7.48
CA ARG A 133 -13.98 5.98 8.45
C ARG A 133 -13.70 6.46 9.86
N ILE A 134 -14.75 6.55 10.68
CA ILE A 134 -14.65 6.83 12.11
C ILE A 134 -15.45 5.77 12.86
N ASN A 135 -14.80 5.04 13.76
CA ASN A 135 -15.38 3.92 14.52
C ASN A 135 -16.08 2.88 13.63
N GLY A 136 -15.46 2.57 12.48
CA GLY A 136 -15.97 1.64 11.48
C GLY A 136 -17.06 2.19 10.55
N ALA A 137 -17.59 3.39 10.81
CA ALA A 137 -18.58 4.04 9.94
C ALA A 137 -17.91 4.92 8.89
N GLU A 138 -18.38 4.83 7.64
CA GLU A 138 -17.92 5.66 6.53
C GLU A 138 -18.28 7.14 6.72
N VAL A 139 -17.39 8.00 6.26
CA VAL A 139 -17.50 9.45 6.39
C VAL A 139 -17.54 10.09 5.01
N GLU A 140 -18.74 10.46 4.59
CA GLU A 140 -18.96 11.09 3.28
C GLU A 140 -18.91 12.63 3.34
N SER A 141 -19.02 13.22 4.54
CA SER A 141 -19.06 14.67 4.74
C SER A 141 -18.48 15.11 6.07
N ARG A 142 -18.08 16.39 6.14
CA ARG A 142 -17.59 17.04 7.37
C ARG A 142 -18.59 16.91 8.51
N ASP A 143 -19.87 17.19 8.25
CA ASP A 143 -20.92 17.15 9.27
C ASP A 143 -21.10 15.75 9.85
N ARG A 144 -20.99 14.72 8.98
CA ARG A 144 -21.01 13.33 9.42
C ARG A 144 -19.80 13.01 10.30
N ALA A 145 -18.61 13.46 9.91
CA ALA A 145 -17.38 13.29 10.68
C ALA A 145 -17.53 13.89 12.09
N VAL A 146 -17.92 15.16 12.16
CA VAL A 146 -18.13 15.91 13.41
C VAL A 146 -19.16 15.23 14.29
N LYS A 147 -20.27 14.76 13.70
CA LYS A 147 -21.29 14.03 14.45
C LYS A 147 -20.76 12.72 15.04
N LEU A 148 -20.06 11.90 14.27
CA LEU A 148 -19.52 10.62 14.76
C LEU A 148 -18.50 10.82 15.90
N VAL A 149 -17.67 11.85 15.78
CA VAL A 149 -16.69 12.25 16.81
C VAL A 149 -17.39 12.72 18.08
N ARG A 150 -18.39 13.59 17.93
CA ARG A 150 -19.20 14.08 19.04
C ARG A 150 -19.95 12.94 19.73
N ASP A 151 -20.61 12.07 18.98
CA ASP A 151 -21.33 10.91 19.51
C ASP A 151 -20.39 9.95 20.25
N ALA A 152 -19.15 9.79 19.81
CA ALA A 152 -18.14 8.99 20.51
C ALA A 152 -17.69 9.68 21.81
N ARG A 153 -17.46 11.00 21.77
CA ARG A 153 -17.05 11.80 22.93
C ARG A 153 -18.14 11.87 24.00
N ASP A 154 -19.40 12.06 23.61
CA ASP A 154 -20.56 12.11 24.52
C ASP A 154 -20.77 10.76 25.24
N ARG A 155 -20.30 9.66 24.62
CA ARG A 155 -20.30 8.31 25.21
C ARG A 155 -19.01 7.97 25.94
N SER A 156 -18.05 8.89 26.05
CA SER A 156 -16.71 8.64 26.59
C SER A 156 -16.05 7.40 25.98
N ALA A 157 -16.27 7.17 24.68
CA ALA A 157 -15.67 6.06 23.94
C ALA A 157 -14.38 6.51 23.24
N PRO A 158 -13.41 5.60 23.02
CA PRO A 158 -12.28 5.89 22.15
C PRO A 158 -12.74 6.13 20.71
N ILE A 159 -11.92 6.86 19.95
CA ILE A 159 -12.19 7.16 18.54
C ILE A 159 -11.10 6.50 17.70
N SER A 160 -11.48 5.53 16.86
CA SER A 160 -10.65 5.01 15.79
C SER A 160 -11.00 5.72 14.49
N VAL A 161 -10.00 6.27 13.81
CA VAL A 161 -10.17 6.93 12.51
C VAL A 161 -9.28 6.23 11.49
N VAL A 162 -9.88 5.79 10.39
CA VAL A 162 -9.15 5.38 9.20
C VAL A 162 -9.06 6.59 8.29
N ALA A 163 -7.83 6.97 7.94
CA ALA A 163 -7.54 8.06 7.03
C ALA A 163 -6.64 7.60 5.89
N ARG A 164 -6.69 8.29 4.76
CA ARG A 164 -5.76 8.13 3.63
C ARG A 164 -4.80 9.31 3.59
N ARG A 165 -3.53 9.00 3.41
CA ARG A 165 -2.48 9.98 3.14
C ARG A 165 -2.04 9.86 1.70
N LEU A 166 -1.97 11.00 1.02
CA LEU A 166 -1.25 11.08 -0.23
C LEU A 166 0.24 11.21 0.06
N ILE A 167 1.01 10.18 -0.26
CA ILE A 167 2.47 10.20 -0.18
C ILE A 167 3.08 10.25 -1.56
N GLN A 168 4.31 10.76 -1.66
CA GLN A 168 5.09 10.60 -2.87
C GLN A 168 5.34 9.11 -3.12
N SER A 169 5.06 8.66 -4.34
CA SER A 169 5.25 7.27 -4.72
C SER A 169 6.73 6.88 -4.65
N PRO A 170 7.06 5.66 -4.17
CA PRO A 170 8.44 5.18 -4.15
C PRO A 170 9.05 5.11 -5.56
N PHE A 171 8.22 5.06 -6.61
CA PHE A 171 8.65 5.10 -8.01
C PHE A 171 9.19 6.45 -8.46
N VAL A 172 8.99 7.54 -7.72
CA VAL A 172 9.56 8.85 -8.04
C VAL A 172 11.05 8.90 -7.69
N THR A 173 11.45 8.25 -6.60
CA THR A 173 12.85 8.20 -6.15
C THR A 173 13.57 6.92 -6.55
N LEU A 174 12.88 5.99 -7.22
CA LEU A 174 13.37 4.65 -7.48
C LEU A 174 14.72 4.62 -8.21
N GLU A 175 14.90 5.37 -9.29
CA GLU A 175 16.17 5.39 -10.05
C GLU A 175 17.35 5.81 -9.16
N ARG A 176 17.15 6.83 -8.33
CA ARG A 176 18.17 7.28 -7.37
C ARG A 176 18.50 6.17 -6.38
N SER A 177 17.48 5.50 -5.84
CA SER A 177 17.66 4.41 -4.88
C SER A 177 18.36 3.20 -5.51
N LEU A 178 17.97 2.79 -6.72
CA LEU A 178 18.63 1.73 -7.48
C LEU A 178 20.10 2.06 -7.70
N ARG A 179 20.41 3.30 -8.12
CA ARG A 179 21.79 3.75 -8.34
C ARG A 179 22.63 3.70 -7.08
N SER A 180 22.09 4.15 -5.94
CA SER A 180 22.80 4.06 -4.66
C SER A 180 23.12 2.61 -4.29
N VAL A 181 22.18 1.68 -4.46
CA VAL A 181 22.41 0.27 -4.15
C VAL A 181 23.37 -0.38 -5.14
N TYR A 182 23.23 -0.10 -6.44
CA TYR A 182 24.08 -0.67 -7.49
C TYR A 182 25.55 -0.29 -7.31
N GLN A 183 25.84 0.96 -6.92
CA GLN A 183 27.21 1.44 -6.72
C GLN A 183 27.92 0.81 -5.52
N GLU A 184 27.18 0.37 -4.51
CA GLU A 184 27.73 -0.20 -3.28
C GLU A 184 27.64 -1.73 -3.22
N SER A 185 26.79 -2.35 -4.05
CA SER A 185 26.65 -3.80 -4.07
C SER A 185 27.77 -4.46 -4.87
N SER A 186 28.23 -5.61 -4.38
CA SER A 186 29.13 -6.50 -5.11
C SER A 186 28.39 -7.66 -5.78
N ALA A 187 27.08 -7.75 -5.57
CA ALA A 187 26.23 -8.80 -6.13
C ALA A 187 25.91 -8.51 -7.61
N PRO A 188 25.67 -9.55 -8.42
CA PRO A 188 25.18 -9.39 -9.78
C PRO A 188 23.72 -8.87 -9.73
N LEU A 189 23.55 -7.57 -9.89
CA LEU A 189 22.25 -6.90 -9.96
C LEU A 189 21.87 -6.63 -11.42
N PRO A 190 20.57 -6.61 -11.77
CA PRO A 190 20.14 -6.21 -13.11
C PRO A 190 20.46 -4.74 -13.36
N GLU A 191 20.78 -4.40 -14.61
CA GLU A 191 21.13 -3.02 -15.00
C GLU A 191 19.97 -2.06 -14.70
N ILE A 192 20.30 -0.87 -14.18
CA ILE A 192 19.32 0.11 -13.74
C ILE A 192 18.43 0.53 -14.91
N GLU A 193 19.01 0.69 -16.10
CA GLU A 193 18.34 1.04 -17.35
C GLU A 193 17.29 0.00 -17.73
N ASP A 194 17.56 -1.28 -17.53
CA ASP A 194 16.62 -2.36 -17.82
C ASP A 194 15.43 -2.34 -16.85
N VAL A 195 15.69 -2.11 -15.56
CA VAL A 195 14.65 -1.96 -14.54
C VAL A 195 13.76 -0.75 -14.85
N MET A 196 14.36 0.41 -15.14
CA MET A 196 13.62 1.63 -15.46
C MET A 196 12.86 1.53 -16.80
N LYS A 197 13.39 0.78 -17.77
CA LYS A 197 12.69 0.45 -19.01
C LYS A 197 11.44 -0.37 -18.73
N LYS A 198 11.49 -1.37 -17.84
CA LYS A 198 10.29 -2.12 -17.42
C LYS A 198 9.25 -1.22 -16.75
N VAL A 199 9.66 -0.31 -15.88
CA VAL A 199 8.76 0.70 -15.27
C VAL A 199 8.10 1.57 -16.34
N SER A 200 8.88 2.09 -17.28
CA SER A 200 8.37 2.94 -18.37
C SER A 200 7.42 2.20 -19.30
N ASN A 201 7.74 0.96 -19.63
CA ASN A 201 6.87 0.08 -20.42
C ASN A 201 5.53 -0.13 -19.71
N LEU A 202 5.53 -0.51 -18.43
CA LEU A 202 4.29 -0.71 -17.69
C LEU A 202 3.46 0.58 -17.59
N ARG A 203 4.09 1.74 -17.38
CA ARG A 203 3.40 3.04 -17.40
C ARG A 203 2.77 3.37 -18.76
N THR A 204 3.41 2.96 -19.84
CA THR A 204 2.93 3.20 -21.22
C THR A 204 1.83 2.21 -21.59
N PHE A 205 1.96 0.94 -21.21
CA PHE A 205 1.00 -0.11 -21.55
C PHE A 205 -0.24 -0.11 -20.66
N ALA A 206 -0.14 0.32 -19.41
CA ALA A 206 -1.28 0.40 -18.48
C ALA A 206 -2.50 1.14 -19.07
N PRO A 207 -2.40 2.38 -19.59
CA PRO A 207 -3.54 3.06 -20.21
C PRO A 207 -3.99 2.36 -21.51
N LEU A 208 -3.08 1.79 -22.29
CA LEU A 208 -3.44 1.05 -23.51
C LEU A 208 -4.26 -0.21 -23.21
N VAL A 209 -3.97 -0.90 -22.10
CA VAL A 209 -4.83 -1.99 -21.61
C VAL A 209 -6.14 -1.43 -21.09
N ALA A 210 -6.11 -0.28 -20.42
CA ALA A 210 -7.32 0.31 -19.89
C ALA A 210 -8.33 0.68 -21.00
N ASP A 211 -7.80 1.18 -22.11
CA ASP A 211 -8.53 1.52 -23.35
C ASP A 211 -8.87 0.29 -24.21
N GLY A 212 -8.42 -0.92 -23.82
CA GLY A 212 -8.65 -2.17 -24.55
C GLY A 212 -7.85 -2.31 -25.85
N VAL A 213 -6.81 -1.49 -26.04
CA VAL A 213 -5.90 -1.55 -27.19
C VAL A 213 -4.92 -2.71 -27.06
N VAL A 214 -4.48 -3.02 -25.84
CA VAL A 214 -3.54 -4.10 -25.51
C VAL A 214 -4.25 -5.13 -24.61
N PRO A 215 -4.06 -6.44 -24.81
CA PRO A 215 -4.68 -7.44 -23.96
C PRO A 215 -4.02 -7.50 -22.57
N LEU A 216 -4.85 -7.59 -21.52
CA LEU A 216 -4.39 -7.61 -20.12
C LEU A 216 -3.26 -8.62 -19.81
N PRO A 217 -3.27 -9.86 -20.35
CA PRO A 217 -2.19 -10.82 -20.09
C PRO A 217 -0.78 -10.32 -20.46
N GLU A 218 -0.64 -9.32 -21.33
CA GLU A 218 0.67 -8.77 -21.71
C GLU A 218 1.31 -7.92 -20.60
N LEU A 219 0.53 -7.38 -19.66
CA LEU A 219 1.09 -6.63 -18.52
C LEU A 219 1.70 -7.53 -17.46
N ARG A 220 1.23 -8.78 -17.35
CA ARG A 220 1.61 -9.66 -16.24
C ARG A 220 3.10 -10.03 -16.23
N PRO A 221 3.72 -10.45 -17.36
CA PRO A 221 5.16 -10.75 -17.38
C PRO A 221 6.02 -9.54 -17.05
N GLY A 222 5.62 -8.34 -17.48
CA GLY A 222 6.33 -7.09 -17.16
C GLY A 222 6.28 -6.77 -15.66
N LEU A 223 5.11 -6.95 -15.05
CA LEU A 223 4.91 -6.78 -13.60
C LEU A 223 5.75 -7.78 -12.81
N ASP A 224 5.67 -9.07 -13.16
CA ASP A 224 6.40 -10.13 -12.48
C ASP A 224 7.91 -9.95 -12.61
N GLY A 225 8.39 -9.61 -13.81
CA GLY A 225 9.79 -9.33 -14.07
C GLY A 225 10.32 -8.09 -13.36
N LEU A 226 9.50 -7.06 -13.15
CA LEU A 226 9.88 -5.87 -12.39
C LEU A 226 9.96 -6.17 -10.88
N VAL A 227 9.01 -6.93 -10.34
CA VAL A 227 9.04 -7.35 -8.92
C VAL A 227 10.30 -8.15 -8.62
N ALA A 228 10.64 -9.12 -9.49
CA ALA A 228 11.85 -9.92 -9.34
C ALA A 228 13.13 -9.07 -9.32
N ASP A 229 13.24 -8.08 -10.22
CA ASP A 229 14.39 -7.18 -10.25
C ASP A 229 14.47 -6.34 -8.97
N LEU A 230 13.37 -5.73 -8.54
CA LEU A 230 13.35 -4.91 -7.32
C LEU A 230 13.68 -5.73 -6.07
N ASP A 231 13.28 -7.00 -6.04
CA ASP A 231 13.62 -7.91 -4.96
C ASP A 231 15.11 -8.21 -4.91
N ALA A 232 15.77 -8.41 -6.07
CA ALA A 232 17.22 -8.58 -6.12
C ALA A 232 17.96 -7.38 -5.49
N TYR A 233 17.49 -6.16 -5.74
CA TYR A 233 18.03 -4.95 -5.11
C TYR A 233 17.69 -4.82 -3.61
N ALA A 234 16.55 -5.35 -3.17
CA ALA A 234 16.12 -5.25 -1.77
C ALA A 234 16.77 -6.32 -0.85
N SER A 235 17.20 -7.46 -1.38
CA SER A 235 17.51 -8.69 -0.61
C SER A 235 18.86 -8.75 0.13
N GLU A 236 19.66 -7.69 0.23
CA GLU A 236 21.00 -7.75 0.86
C GLU A 236 21.02 -7.27 2.33
N GLN A 237 20.12 -7.81 3.17
CA GLN A 237 20.13 -7.52 4.63
C GLN A 237 20.77 -8.63 5.50
N GLN A 238 21.32 -9.72 4.96
CA GLN A 238 21.59 -10.92 5.78
C GLN A 238 23.00 -11.53 5.75
N GLN A 239 24.05 -10.83 5.31
CA GLN A 239 25.43 -11.32 5.46
C GLN A 239 26.41 -10.37 6.17
N GLY A 240 25.90 -9.40 6.95
CA GLY A 240 26.73 -8.46 7.71
C GLY A 240 26.52 -8.43 9.24
N ALA A 241 25.62 -9.25 9.80
CA ALA A 241 25.39 -9.32 11.24
C ALA A 241 25.56 -10.76 11.75
N ALA A 242 26.76 -11.31 11.60
CA ALA A 242 27.16 -12.46 12.40
C ALA A 242 27.35 -12.01 13.86
N ALA A 243 26.58 -12.63 14.74
CA ALA A 243 26.58 -12.65 16.21
C ALA A 243 27.66 -11.84 16.98
N PRO A 244 27.30 -11.15 18.09
CA PRO A 244 28.28 -10.79 19.10
C PRO A 244 28.86 -12.08 19.69
N ALA A 245 30.18 -12.25 19.60
CA ALA A 245 30.90 -13.31 20.28
C ALA A 245 30.71 -13.19 21.80
N SER A 246 29.73 -13.92 22.33
CA SER A 246 29.63 -14.22 23.75
C SER A 246 30.72 -15.25 24.10
N GLY A 247 31.74 -14.83 24.84
CA GLY A 247 32.82 -15.73 25.21
C GLY A 247 33.86 -15.09 26.13
N GLY A 248 33.42 -14.47 27.22
CA GLY A 248 34.32 -14.14 28.32
C GLY A 248 34.81 -15.41 29.02
N LYS A 249 36.14 -15.60 29.07
CA LYS A 249 36.80 -16.24 30.22
C LYS A 249 38.21 -15.69 30.38
N VAL A 250 38.38 -14.91 31.44
CA VAL A 250 39.66 -14.44 31.98
C VAL A 250 40.31 -15.58 32.76
N ALA A 251 41.60 -15.84 32.52
CA ALA A 251 42.62 -16.14 33.55
C ALA A 251 44.01 -16.34 32.92
N ALA A 252 44.98 -15.51 33.35
CA ALA A 252 46.44 -15.69 33.21
C ALA A 252 46.97 -16.68 34.29
N PRO A 253 48.28 -17.03 34.44
CA PRO A 253 49.52 -16.50 33.81
C PRO A 253 50.59 -17.53 33.36
N SER A 254 51.66 -17.01 32.70
CA SER A 254 53.06 -17.46 32.48
C SER A 254 53.61 -18.72 33.20
N PRO A 255 54.67 -19.43 32.70
CA PRO A 255 55.95 -18.81 32.25
C PRO A 255 56.82 -19.55 31.19
N ALA A 256 57.86 -18.82 30.74
CA ALA A 256 59.22 -19.26 30.42
C ALA A 256 59.51 -20.46 29.50
N GLY A 257 60.27 -20.19 28.43
CA GLY A 257 61.42 -21.03 28.09
C GLY A 257 61.59 -21.41 26.61
N ARG A 258 62.83 -21.20 26.13
CA ARG A 258 63.54 -21.85 25.02
C ARG A 258 63.22 -21.41 23.59
N GLU A 259 64.12 -20.66 22.93
CA GLU A 259 65.35 -21.11 22.22
C GLU A 259 65.03 -21.99 21.00
N ASP A 260 65.16 -21.43 19.79
CA ASP A 260 66.03 -21.91 18.69
C ASP A 260 65.86 -20.89 17.53
N MET A 261 66.83 -20.05 17.21
CA MET A 261 67.98 -20.31 16.33
C MET A 261 67.63 -21.09 15.05
N GLY A 262 67.97 -20.48 13.92
CA GLY A 262 68.43 -21.23 12.77
C GLY A 262 67.51 -21.14 11.56
N ASP A 263 67.93 -20.31 10.62
CA ASP A 263 68.40 -20.80 9.32
C ASP A 263 67.51 -21.79 8.57
N LEU A 264 67.13 -21.42 7.35
CA LEU A 264 67.55 -22.12 6.12
C LEU A 264 66.61 -21.78 4.96
N PHE A 265 67.12 -20.90 4.09
CA PHE A 265 66.87 -20.79 2.66
C PHE A 265 65.79 -21.70 2.03
N GLY A 266 64.84 -21.04 1.39
CA GLY A 266 64.08 -21.50 0.23
C GLY A 266 63.69 -20.30 -0.62
#